data_AF-A0A2G8SXH5-F1
#
_entry.id   AF-A0A2G8SXH5-F1
#
_cell.length_a   1.000
_cell.length_b   1.000
_cell.length_c   1.000
_cell.angle_alpha   90.00
_cell.angle_beta   90.00
_cell.angle_gamma   90.00
#
_symmetry.space_group_name_H-M   'P 1'
#
loop_
_entity.id
_entity.type
_entity.pdbx_description
1 polymer ?
#
loop_
_entity_poly.entity_id
_entity_poly.type
_entity_poly.pdbx_seq_one_letter_code
_entity_poly.pdbx_strand_id
1 'polypeptide(L)'
;MKAIFKWPERAAPADMSALGAAVIAMPVHSGCAVPAACVAVVIDSGGRTRRAQEGSRLQLAPGEAAYAFHPGPYTVDLVPFGAAPELGLRVGFAVDSADPRVAQQRFDLFLASEAHGPLALAHFCQAVEAALQRALAQGNLELPPCTSLTEWNAFRAGFNQLLYMRFGVTVEECVPVDLGESVDFAAVLMARTLEQAPVAQLSLSLPLPRALAAASDPLSDARALRRLFLELPCVMCALRLAVLPPGQLLFRRHQDLLRRLDLVSLAVSSMPALELSAPGVALAKHEQLRRIGHSRRAVAALDEAWALLARVQIAGAQQLDALFDDGARIVANLEYDLGERRMVATENQPA
;
A
#
# COMPACT_ATOMS: atom_id res chain seq x y z
N MET A 1 -32.66 -48.48 -13.93
CA MET A 1 -32.22 -47.12 -14.31
C MET A 1 -31.11 -46.69 -13.36
N LYS A 2 -29.88 -46.55 -13.86
CA LYS A 2 -28.66 -46.29 -13.07
C LYS A 2 -28.37 -44.79 -12.97
N ALA A 3 -27.88 -44.40 -11.78
CA ALA A 3 -27.14 -43.19 -11.38
C ALA A 3 -27.90 -41.86 -11.13
N ILE A 4 -28.30 -41.63 -9.86
CA ILE A 4 -28.72 -40.32 -9.29
C ILE A 4 -27.72 -39.87 -8.19
N PHE A 5 -26.41 -40.04 -8.43
CA PHE A 5 -25.39 -39.44 -7.56
C PHE A 5 -24.30 -38.85 -8.44
N LYS A 6 -24.52 -37.62 -8.93
CA LYS A 6 -23.42 -36.78 -9.40
C LYS A 6 -22.64 -36.36 -8.16
N TRP A 7 -21.58 -37.11 -7.85
CA TRP A 7 -20.56 -36.63 -6.93
C TRP A 7 -20.05 -35.29 -7.46
N PRO A 8 -19.98 -34.22 -6.62
CA PRO A 8 -19.38 -32.98 -7.06
C PRO A 8 -17.94 -33.29 -7.46
N GLU A 9 -17.63 -32.98 -8.71
CA GLU A 9 -16.31 -33.13 -9.29
C GLU A 9 -15.32 -32.44 -8.34
N ARG A 10 -14.41 -33.24 -7.77
CA ARG A 10 -13.46 -32.76 -6.77
C ARG A 10 -12.56 -31.77 -7.51
N ALA A 11 -12.74 -30.48 -7.25
CA ALA A 11 -11.93 -29.42 -7.86
C ALA A 11 -10.46 -29.81 -7.76
N ALA A 12 -9.74 -29.74 -8.89
CA ALA A 12 -8.33 -30.07 -8.94
C ALA A 12 -7.59 -29.25 -7.87
N PRO A 13 -6.66 -29.85 -7.10
CA PRO A 13 -5.86 -29.09 -6.16
C PRO A 13 -5.12 -28.01 -6.95
N ALA A 14 -5.27 -26.75 -6.55
CA ALA A 14 -4.52 -25.66 -7.15
C ALA A 14 -3.02 -25.94 -6.92
N ASP A 15 -2.21 -25.72 -7.96
CA ASP A 15 -0.76 -25.77 -7.82
C ASP A 15 -0.30 -24.59 -6.95
N MET A 16 0.10 -24.90 -5.72
CA MET A 16 0.60 -23.95 -4.74
C MET A 16 2.08 -24.17 -4.42
N SER A 17 2.81 -24.87 -5.30
CA SER A 17 4.23 -25.21 -5.10
C SER A 17 5.15 -23.98 -4.99
N ALA A 18 4.75 -22.85 -5.57
CA ALA A 18 5.51 -21.60 -5.51
C ALA A 18 5.32 -20.80 -4.20
N LEU A 19 4.35 -21.19 -3.38
CA LEU A 19 4.01 -20.50 -2.13
C LEU A 19 5.11 -20.70 -1.09
N GLY A 20 5.56 -19.62 -0.44
CA GLY A 20 6.68 -19.67 0.51
C GLY A 20 8.06 -19.55 -0.13
N ALA A 21 8.15 -19.53 -1.47
CA ALA A 21 9.39 -19.30 -2.20
C ALA A 21 9.31 -18.01 -3.04
N ALA A 22 8.75 -18.11 -4.25
CA ALA A 22 8.60 -16.97 -5.17
C ALA A 22 7.29 -16.20 -4.97
N VAL A 23 6.32 -16.79 -4.27
CA VAL A 23 4.98 -16.24 -4.06
C VAL A 23 4.66 -16.22 -2.57
N ILE A 24 4.18 -15.08 -2.06
CA ILE A 24 3.78 -14.93 -0.67
C ILE A 24 2.35 -15.40 -0.48
N ALA A 25 1.44 -14.97 -1.36
CA ALA A 25 0.02 -15.30 -1.29
C ALA A 25 -0.54 -15.69 -2.67
N MET A 26 -1.43 -16.68 -2.70
CA MET A 26 -2.11 -17.14 -3.92
C MET A 26 -3.62 -17.13 -3.74
N PRO A 27 -4.39 -16.74 -4.77
CA PRO A 27 -5.84 -16.86 -4.74
C PRO A 27 -6.25 -18.32 -4.65
N VAL A 28 -7.26 -18.60 -3.83
CA VAL A 28 -7.80 -19.94 -3.62
C VAL A 28 -9.31 -19.95 -3.79
N HIS A 29 -9.84 -21.09 -4.24
CA HIS A 29 -11.26 -21.26 -4.54
C HIS A 29 -12.00 -21.97 -3.40
N SER A 30 -13.33 -21.86 -3.42
CA SER A 30 -14.18 -22.58 -2.49
C SER A 30 -13.96 -24.09 -2.62
N GLY A 31 -13.87 -24.78 -1.49
CA GLY A 31 -13.62 -26.22 -1.42
C GLY A 31 -12.14 -26.63 -1.39
N CYS A 32 -11.19 -25.72 -1.64
CA CYS A 32 -9.76 -25.97 -1.46
C CYS A 32 -9.42 -26.12 0.03
N ALA A 33 -8.48 -27.02 0.35
CA ALA A 33 -7.89 -27.10 1.67
C ALA A 33 -6.72 -26.11 1.77
N VAL A 34 -6.53 -25.48 2.93
CA VAL A 34 -5.36 -24.65 3.19
C VAL A 34 -4.12 -25.55 3.23
N PRO A 35 -3.06 -25.26 2.46
CA PRO A 35 -1.83 -26.06 2.48
C PRO A 35 -1.18 -26.11 3.86
N ALA A 36 -0.31 -27.10 4.07
CA ALA A 36 0.50 -27.19 5.27
C ALA A 36 1.40 -25.95 5.42
N ALA A 37 1.65 -25.53 6.66
CA ALA A 37 2.42 -24.33 7.00
C ALA A 37 1.86 -23.01 6.42
N CYS A 38 0.62 -23.02 5.94
CA CYS A 38 -0.02 -21.86 5.34
C CYS A 38 -1.25 -21.43 6.12
N VAL A 39 -1.61 -20.17 5.94
CA VAL A 39 -2.83 -19.58 6.50
C VAL A 39 -3.66 -19.07 5.33
N ALA A 40 -4.98 -19.25 5.39
CA ALA A 40 -5.87 -18.63 4.42
C ALA A 40 -6.58 -17.43 5.00
N VAL A 41 -6.77 -16.40 4.19
CA VAL A 41 -7.58 -15.21 4.47
C VAL A 41 -8.77 -15.23 3.53
N VAL A 42 -9.97 -15.20 4.08
CA VAL A 42 -11.19 -14.94 3.32
C VAL A 42 -11.58 -13.49 3.49
N ILE A 43 -11.89 -12.82 2.39
CA ILE A 43 -12.16 -11.39 2.28
C ILE A 43 -13.57 -11.23 1.72
N ASP A 44 -14.44 -10.53 2.46
CA ASP A 44 -15.78 -10.23 1.99
C ASP A 44 -15.80 -9.02 1.03
N SER A 45 -16.98 -8.73 0.44
CA SER A 45 -17.14 -7.60 -0.48
C SER A 45 -16.89 -6.23 0.17
N GLY A 46 -17.04 -6.14 1.50
CA GLY A 46 -16.75 -4.95 2.29
C GLY A 46 -15.30 -4.88 2.77
N GLY A 47 -14.47 -5.86 2.43
CA GLY A 47 -13.06 -5.96 2.84
C GLY A 47 -12.84 -6.41 4.28
N ARG A 48 -13.86 -6.96 4.96
CA ARG A 48 -13.65 -7.64 6.25
C ARG A 48 -13.00 -8.99 5.99
N THR A 49 -12.19 -9.41 6.94
CA THR A 49 -11.33 -10.58 6.77
C THR A 49 -11.52 -11.59 7.89
N ARG A 50 -11.35 -12.87 7.55
CA ARG A 50 -11.30 -13.97 8.51
C ARG A 50 -10.22 -14.95 8.10
N ARG A 51 -9.43 -15.41 9.06
CA ARG A 51 -8.37 -16.40 8.82
C ARG A 51 -8.87 -17.82 9.02
N ALA A 52 -8.37 -18.74 8.21
CA ALA A 52 -8.53 -20.17 8.35
C ALA A 52 -7.13 -20.83 8.41
N GLN A 53 -6.98 -21.80 9.29
CA GLN A 53 -5.69 -22.46 9.55
C GLN A 53 -5.42 -23.56 8.52
N GLU A 54 -4.18 -24.06 8.49
CA GLU A 54 -3.78 -25.21 7.68
C GLU A 54 -4.76 -26.39 7.79
N GLY A 55 -4.95 -27.13 6.70
CA GLY A 55 -5.87 -28.27 6.63
C GLY A 55 -7.36 -27.91 6.64
N SER A 56 -7.74 -26.66 6.99
CA SER A 56 -9.13 -26.22 6.95
C SER A 56 -9.65 -26.21 5.51
N ARG A 57 -10.88 -26.66 5.31
CA ARG A 57 -11.54 -26.57 4.00
C ARG A 57 -12.27 -25.25 3.87
N LEU A 58 -11.89 -24.46 2.89
CA LEU A 58 -12.47 -23.15 2.67
C LEU A 58 -13.89 -23.27 2.09
N GLN A 59 -14.80 -22.47 2.63
CA GLN A 59 -16.13 -22.25 2.09
C GLN A 59 -16.26 -20.75 1.86
N LEU A 60 -16.50 -20.39 0.59
CA LEU A 60 -16.65 -19.00 0.16
C LEU A 60 -18.12 -18.73 -0.17
N ALA A 61 -18.67 -17.66 0.41
CA ALA A 61 -19.96 -17.12 0.03
C ALA A 61 -19.86 -16.35 -1.31
N PRO A 62 -20.99 -16.12 -2.02
CA PRO A 62 -20.99 -15.33 -3.24
C PRO A 62 -20.38 -13.94 -3.02
N GLY A 63 -19.37 -13.59 -3.81
CA GLY A 63 -18.66 -12.32 -3.70
C GLY A 63 -17.50 -12.30 -2.70
N GLU A 64 -17.26 -13.39 -1.96
CA GLU A 64 -16.03 -13.56 -1.17
C GLU A 64 -14.85 -13.95 -2.06
N ALA A 65 -13.68 -13.40 -1.76
CA ALA A 65 -12.40 -13.84 -2.30
C ALA A 65 -11.59 -14.51 -1.20
N ALA A 66 -10.66 -15.39 -1.56
CA ALA A 66 -9.76 -15.98 -0.59
C ALA A 66 -8.34 -16.09 -1.13
N TYR A 67 -7.39 -15.98 -0.21
CA TYR A 67 -5.96 -16.12 -0.46
C TYR A 67 -5.37 -17.11 0.54
N ALA A 68 -4.54 -18.04 0.09
CA ALA A 68 -3.63 -18.77 0.97
C ALA A 68 -2.26 -18.09 0.92
N PHE A 69 -1.65 -17.86 2.07
CA PHE A 69 -0.32 -17.29 2.17
C PHE A 69 0.58 -18.13 3.08
N HIS A 70 1.87 -18.11 2.78
CA HIS A 70 2.90 -18.68 3.64
C HIS A 70 3.50 -17.56 4.51
N PRO A 71 3.64 -17.73 5.82
CA PRO A 71 4.05 -16.65 6.70
C PRO A 71 5.54 -16.28 6.58
N GLY A 72 6.37 -17.17 6.04
CA GLY A 72 7.82 -16.96 5.90
C GLY A 72 8.62 -18.01 6.67
N PRO A 73 9.93 -17.79 6.89
CA PRO A 73 10.65 -16.53 6.68
C PRO A 73 10.91 -16.20 5.20
N TYR A 74 11.07 -14.91 4.89
CA TYR A 74 11.51 -14.40 3.59
C TYR A 74 12.76 -13.55 3.74
N THR A 75 13.67 -13.64 2.77
CA THR A 75 14.86 -12.78 2.69
C THR A 75 14.93 -12.13 1.33
N VAL A 76 15.09 -10.81 1.30
CA VAL A 76 15.08 -10.01 0.08
C VAL A 76 16.10 -8.89 0.17
N ASP A 77 16.64 -8.50 -0.97
CA ASP A 77 17.51 -7.34 -1.08
C ASP A 77 16.70 -6.17 -1.64
N LEU A 78 16.72 -5.04 -0.92
CA LEU A 78 16.00 -3.83 -1.26
C LEU A 78 16.96 -2.73 -1.70
N VAL A 79 16.50 -1.89 -2.63
CA VAL A 79 17.23 -0.73 -3.14
C VAL A 79 16.61 0.57 -2.57
N PRO A 80 17.08 1.05 -1.41
CA PRO A 80 16.53 2.25 -0.75
C PRO A 80 16.84 3.54 -1.51
N PHE A 81 17.95 3.58 -2.26
CA PHE A 81 18.39 4.76 -2.99
C PHE A 81 18.27 4.55 -4.49
N GLY A 82 17.31 5.25 -5.10
CA GLY A 82 17.27 5.33 -6.55
C GLY A 82 18.58 5.87 -7.13
N ALA A 83 19.25 6.82 -6.47
CA ALA A 83 20.50 7.41 -6.97
C ALA A 83 21.73 6.48 -6.89
N ALA A 84 21.79 5.59 -5.88
CA ALA A 84 22.91 4.70 -5.59
C ALA A 84 22.40 3.26 -5.41
N PRO A 85 22.00 2.58 -6.50
CA PRO A 85 21.35 1.27 -6.43
C PRO A 85 22.27 0.13 -5.98
N GLU A 86 23.59 0.36 -5.96
CA GLU A 86 24.60 -0.52 -5.39
C GLU A 86 24.57 -0.58 -3.86
N LEU A 87 24.00 0.44 -3.19
CA LEU A 87 23.86 0.47 -1.74
C LEU A 87 22.48 -0.06 -1.35
N GLY A 88 22.43 -1.33 -0.93
CA GLY A 88 21.21 -2.05 -0.62
C GLY A 88 20.96 -2.29 0.86
N LEU A 89 19.77 -2.84 1.15
CA LEU A 89 19.39 -3.39 2.44
C LEU A 89 18.96 -4.84 2.27
N ARG A 90 19.61 -5.77 2.96
CA ARG A 90 19.10 -7.13 3.09
C ARG A 90 18.11 -7.16 4.23
N VAL A 91 16.90 -7.60 3.93
CA VAL A 91 15.77 -7.63 4.85
C VAL A 91 15.24 -9.05 4.99
N GLY A 92 15.29 -9.55 6.21
CA GLY A 92 14.58 -10.76 6.64
C GLY A 92 13.26 -10.39 7.28
N PHE A 93 12.15 -10.94 6.80
CA PHE A 93 10.82 -10.64 7.33
C PHE A 93 9.89 -11.86 7.33
N ALA A 94 8.86 -11.77 8.18
CA ALA A 94 7.77 -12.72 8.22
C ALA A 94 6.43 -11.98 8.31
N VAL A 95 5.36 -12.59 7.78
CA VAL A 95 3.99 -12.12 7.91
C VAL A 95 3.50 -12.37 9.33
N ASP A 96 2.84 -11.36 9.92
CA ASP A 96 2.42 -11.45 11.30
C ASP A 96 1.39 -12.55 11.55
N SER A 97 1.60 -13.26 12.66
CA SER A 97 0.61 -14.20 13.21
C SER A 97 -0.67 -13.47 13.59
N ALA A 98 -1.79 -14.20 13.65
CA ALA A 98 -3.08 -13.58 13.97
C ALA A 98 -3.11 -13.10 15.43
N ASP A 99 -3.30 -11.80 15.66
CA ASP A 99 -3.56 -11.24 16.98
C ASP A 99 -5.07 -11.19 17.28
N PRO A 100 -5.60 -11.97 18.25
CA PRO A 100 -7.03 -11.97 18.58
C PRO A 100 -7.55 -10.62 19.12
N ARG A 101 -6.67 -9.70 19.51
CA ARG A 101 -7.03 -8.37 20.00
C ARG A 101 -7.29 -7.38 18.87
N VAL A 102 -6.84 -7.69 17.66
CA VAL A 102 -6.94 -6.82 16.50
C VAL A 102 -8.09 -7.31 15.62
N ALA A 103 -9.08 -6.45 15.41
CA ALA A 103 -10.27 -6.77 14.62
C ALA A 103 -9.96 -7.12 13.15
N GLN A 104 -8.89 -6.53 12.61
CA GLN A 104 -8.43 -6.78 11.24
C GLN A 104 -6.91 -6.76 11.18
N GLN A 105 -6.32 -7.89 10.81
CA GLN A 105 -4.86 -7.99 10.65
C GLN A 105 -4.39 -7.14 9.47
N ARG A 106 -3.21 -6.52 9.59
CA ARG A 106 -2.73 -5.55 8.60
C ARG A 106 -2.33 -6.19 7.28
N PHE A 107 -1.75 -7.39 7.33
CA PHE A 107 -1.49 -8.15 6.11
C PHE A 107 -2.78 -8.56 5.40
N ASP A 108 -3.84 -8.86 6.15
CA ASP A 108 -5.15 -9.19 5.57
C ASP A 108 -5.77 -7.96 4.90
N LEU A 109 -5.60 -6.78 5.50
CA LEU A 109 -5.98 -5.50 4.89
C LEU A 109 -5.20 -5.23 3.60
N PHE A 110 -3.88 -5.44 3.60
CA PHE A 110 -3.02 -5.32 2.41
C PHE A 110 -3.49 -6.25 1.29
N LEU A 111 -3.79 -7.52 1.60
CA LEU A 111 -4.34 -8.44 0.60
C LEU A 111 -5.71 -7.97 0.07
N ALA A 112 -6.58 -7.49 0.96
CA ALA A 112 -7.91 -7.01 0.56
C ALA A 112 -7.87 -5.74 -0.31
N SER A 113 -6.86 -4.89 -0.10
CA SER A 113 -6.71 -3.60 -0.78
C SER A 113 -5.90 -3.68 -2.07
N GLU A 114 -4.84 -4.50 -2.11
CA GLU A 114 -3.83 -4.47 -3.18
C GLU A 114 -3.65 -5.79 -3.94
N ALA A 115 -4.05 -6.94 -3.39
CA ALA A 115 -3.84 -8.19 -4.09
C ALA A 115 -4.78 -8.35 -5.30
N HIS A 116 -4.18 -8.60 -6.46
CA HIS A 116 -4.89 -8.91 -7.70
C HIS A 116 -4.26 -10.13 -8.35
N GLY A 117 -4.83 -11.30 -8.07
CA GLY A 117 -4.17 -12.56 -8.38
C GLY A 117 -3.00 -12.86 -7.41
N PRO A 118 -2.04 -13.70 -7.80
CA PRO A 118 -0.92 -14.08 -6.93
C PRO A 118 -0.06 -12.89 -6.51
N LEU A 119 0.27 -12.80 -5.22
CA LEU A 119 1.23 -11.85 -4.67
C LEU A 119 2.63 -12.46 -4.77
N ALA A 120 3.32 -12.16 -5.87
CA ALA A 120 4.72 -12.54 -6.05
C ALA A 120 5.61 -11.79 -5.03
N LEU A 121 6.66 -12.46 -4.53
CA LEU A 121 7.63 -11.88 -3.61
C LEU A 121 8.28 -10.63 -4.21
N ALA A 122 8.69 -10.68 -5.47
CA ALA A 122 9.28 -9.54 -6.18
C ALA A 122 8.34 -8.33 -6.25
N HIS A 123 7.04 -8.55 -6.45
CA HIS A 123 6.06 -7.45 -6.46
C HIS A 123 5.87 -6.84 -5.08
N PHE A 124 5.86 -7.68 -4.04
CA PHE A 124 5.85 -7.21 -2.66
C PHE A 124 7.11 -6.39 -2.34
N CYS A 125 8.29 -6.85 -2.74
CA CYS A 125 9.55 -6.11 -2.60
C CYS A 125 9.46 -4.72 -3.24
N GLN A 126 8.97 -4.62 -4.48
CA GLN A 126 8.80 -3.33 -5.15
C GLN A 126 7.87 -2.38 -4.38
N ALA A 127 6.80 -2.90 -3.78
CA ALA A 127 5.90 -2.10 -2.95
C ALA A 127 6.60 -1.60 -1.67
N VAL A 128 7.37 -2.47 -1.01
CA VAL A 128 8.16 -2.13 0.18
C VAL A 128 9.25 -1.11 -0.15
N GLU A 129 10.02 -1.31 -1.23
CA GLU A 129 11.03 -0.37 -1.71
C GLU A 129 10.43 0.99 -2.01
N ALA A 130 9.30 1.03 -2.71
CA ALA A 130 8.64 2.28 -3.04
C ALA A 130 8.16 3.01 -1.79
N ALA A 131 7.67 2.29 -0.76
CA ALA A 131 7.30 2.88 0.52
C ALA A 131 8.54 3.41 1.29
N LEU A 132 9.64 2.65 1.30
CA LEU A 132 10.90 3.07 1.90
C LEU A 132 11.48 4.31 1.23
N GLN A 133 11.57 4.31 -0.10
CA GLN A 133 12.06 5.46 -0.88
C GLN A 133 11.22 6.72 -0.63
N ARG A 134 9.88 6.58 -0.57
CA ARG A 134 9.00 7.70 -0.21
C ARG A 134 9.26 8.21 1.19
N ALA A 135 9.39 7.31 2.16
CA ALA A 135 9.65 7.67 3.54
C ALA A 135 11.00 8.39 3.69
N LEU A 136 12.04 7.95 2.98
CA LEU A 136 13.35 8.62 2.93
C LEU A 136 13.26 10.00 2.26
N ALA A 137 12.61 10.10 1.10
CA ALA A 137 12.48 11.35 0.35
C ALA A 137 11.72 12.45 1.13
N GLN A 138 10.83 12.05 2.03
CA GLN A 138 10.03 12.95 2.86
C GLN A 138 10.68 13.24 4.22
N GLY A 139 11.83 12.63 4.54
CA GLY A 139 12.45 12.72 5.86
C GLY A 139 11.66 12.02 6.97
N ASN A 140 10.72 11.13 6.61
CA ASN A 140 9.98 10.29 7.57
C ASN A 140 10.88 9.19 8.15
N LEU A 141 11.82 8.72 7.35
CA LEU A 141 12.93 7.90 7.75
C LEU A 141 14.21 8.62 7.36
N GLU A 142 15.25 8.47 8.16
CA GLU A 142 16.58 8.96 7.86
C GLU A 142 17.48 7.73 7.81
N LEU A 143 18.03 7.42 6.63
CA LEU A 143 19.11 6.44 6.56
C LEU A 143 20.38 7.20 6.94
N PRO A 144 20.95 6.95 8.13
CA PRO A 144 22.10 7.71 8.55
C PRO A 144 23.30 7.42 7.65
N PRO A 145 24.33 8.28 7.64
CA PRO A 145 25.65 7.93 7.11
C PRO A 145 26.31 6.74 7.84
N CYS A 146 25.55 6.02 8.67
CA CYS A 146 25.94 4.92 9.54
C CYS A 146 27.08 5.32 10.49
N THR A 147 27.02 6.54 11.02
CA THR A 147 28.04 7.08 11.93
C THR A 147 27.88 6.60 13.36
N SER A 148 26.65 6.24 13.78
CA SER A 148 26.41 5.66 15.10
C SER A 148 25.39 4.50 15.09
N LEU A 149 25.55 3.58 16.05
CA LEU A 149 24.61 2.48 16.28
C LEU A 149 23.21 3.00 16.67
N THR A 150 23.14 4.13 17.36
CA THR A 150 21.88 4.76 17.78
C THR A 150 21.07 5.22 16.57
N GLU A 151 21.71 5.88 15.60
CA GLU A 151 21.04 6.29 14.36
C GLU A 151 20.53 5.08 13.57
N TRP A 152 21.35 4.03 13.47
CA TRP A 152 20.96 2.81 12.78
C TRP A 152 19.76 2.13 13.44
N ASN A 153 19.75 2.07 14.79
CA ASN A 153 18.64 1.51 15.54
C ASN A 153 17.36 2.36 15.38
N ALA A 154 17.48 3.70 15.31
CA ALA A 154 16.35 4.58 15.06
C ALA A 154 15.76 4.36 13.67
N PHE A 155 16.60 4.25 12.64
CA PHE A 155 16.17 3.90 11.28
C PHE A 155 15.46 2.53 11.27
N ARG A 156 16.08 1.49 11.84
CA ARG A 156 15.51 0.14 11.89
C ARG A 156 14.17 0.11 12.62
N ALA A 157 14.06 0.82 13.74
CA ALA A 157 12.80 0.92 14.48
C ALA A 157 11.71 1.58 13.64
N GLY A 158 12.01 2.70 12.98
CA GLY A 158 11.08 3.38 12.07
C GLY A 158 10.70 2.52 10.87
N PHE A 159 11.65 1.83 10.25
CA PHE A 159 11.42 0.94 9.12
C PHE A 159 10.57 -0.28 9.50
N ASN A 160 10.89 -0.94 10.62
CA ASN A 160 10.09 -2.05 11.14
C ASN A 160 8.66 -1.57 11.43
N GLN A 161 8.51 -0.40 12.04
CA GLN A 161 7.20 0.17 12.32
C GLN A 161 6.43 0.51 11.03
N LEU A 162 7.09 1.04 10.00
CA LEU A 162 6.46 1.27 8.69
C LEU A 162 5.96 -0.05 8.08
N LEU A 163 6.78 -1.09 8.10
CA LEU A 163 6.44 -2.40 7.54
C LEU A 163 5.28 -3.04 8.29
N TYR A 164 5.33 -2.97 9.62
CA TYR A 164 4.26 -3.42 10.49
C TYR A 164 2.97 -2.65 10.21
N MET A 165 2.99 -1.31 10.13
CA MET A 165 1.79 -0.48 9.91
C MET A 165 1.16 -0.67 8.54
N ARG A 166 1.97 -0.70 7.49
CA ARG A 166 1.49 -0.66 6.11
C ARG A 166 1.24 -2.03 5.50
N PHE A 167 2.09 -3.02 5.84
CA PHE A 167 2.09 -4.34 5.22
C PHE A 167 1.73 -5.46 6.21
N GLY A 168 1.83 -5.23 7.53
CA GLY A 168 1.58 -6.27 8.53
C GLY A 168 2.62 -7.38 8.52
N VAL A 169 3.87 -7.00 8.33
CA VAL A 169 5.03 -7.90 8.41
C VAL A 169 5.98 -7.40 9.48
N THR A 170 6.62 -8.34 10.17
CA THR A 170 7.67 -8.07 11.15
C THR A 170 9.03 -8.26 10.51
N VAL A 171 9.92 -7.29 10.72
CA VAL A 171 11.32 -7.37 10.26
C VAL A 171 12.18 -8.03 11.33
N GLU A 172 12.76 -9.17 10.98
CA GLU A 172 13.68 -9.91 11.86
C GLU A 172 15.12 -9.43 11.65
N GLU A 173 15.52 -9.25 10.39
CA GLU A 173 16.86 -8.84 9.99
C GLU A 173 16.79 -7.64 9.06
N CYS A 174 17.65 -6.65 9.29
CA CYS A 174 17.82 -5.50 8.41
C CYS A 174 19.28 -5.08 8.50
N VAL A 175 20.06 -5.31 7.44
CA VAL A 175 21.49 -5.02 7.38
C VAL A 175 21.85 -4.33 6.06
N PRO A 176 22.77 -3.36 6.07
CA PRO A 176 23.27 -2.77 4.83
C PRO A 176 24.10 -3.81 4.06
N VAL A 177 23.92 -3.85 2.74
CA VAL A 177 24.64 -4.77 1.85
C VAL A 177 25.09 -4.04 0.59
N ASP A 178 26.22 -4.49 0.03
CA ASP A 178 26.68 -4.06 -1.29
C ASP A 178 26.04 -4.95 -2.36
N LEU A 179 25.27 -4.34 -3.25
CA LEU A 179 24.58 -4.98 -4.37
C LEU A 179 25.33 -4.79 -5.69
N GLY A 180 26.55 -4.24 -5.69
CA GLY A 180 27.31 -3.95 -6.91
C GLY A 180 27.57 -5.15 -7.82
N GLU A 181 27.62 -6.37 -7.28
CA GLU A 181 27.71 -7.61 -8.09
C GLU A 181 26.35 -8.06 -8.65
N SER A 182 25.25 -7.65 -8.02
CA SER A 182 23.88 -8.00 -8.39
C SER A 182 23.21 -6.97 -9.29
N VAL A 183 23.67 -5.71 -9.25
CA VAL A 183 23.15 -4.58 -10.02
C VAL A 183 24.21 -4.11 -11.00
N ASP A 184 23.95 -4.25 -12.29
CA ASP A 184 24.78 -3.64 -13.33
C ASP A 184 24.55 -2.11 -13.36
N PHE A 185 25.32 -1.41 -12.54
CA PHE A 185 25.22 0.05 -12.41
C PHE A 185 25.50 0.76 -13.74
N ALA A 186 26.39 0.22 -14.58
CA ALA A 186 26.69 0.80 -15.89
C ALA A 186 25.46 0.73 -16.80
N ALA A 187 24.75 -0.40 -16.83
CA ALA A 187 23.48 -0.54 -17.55
C ALA A 187 22.39 0.41 -17.00
N VAL A 188 22.29 0.54 -15.67
CA VAL A 188 21.33 1.46 -15.04
C VAL A 188 21.62 2.92 -15.40
N LEU A 189 22.89 3.34 -15.35
CA LEU A 189 23.30 4.67 -15.78
C LEU A 189 23.04 4.89 -17.26
N MET A 190 23.42 3.94 -18.12
CA MET A 190 23.17 4.02 -19.57
C MET A 190 21.68 4.17 -19.88
N ALA A 191 20.82 3.41 -19.20
CA ALA A 191 19.37 3.57 -19.31
C ALA A 191 18.94 4.99 -18.92
N ARG A 192 19.41 5.54 -17.79
CA ARG A 192 19.10 6.92 -17.38
C ARG A 192 19.56 7.95 -18.42
N THR A 193 20.72 7.77 -19.02
CA THR A 193 21.24 8.70 -20.03
C THR A 193 20.39 8.69 -21.30
N LEU A 194 19.94 7.51 -21.74
CA LEU A 194 19.00 7.37 -22.86
C LEU A 194 17.64 8.00 -22.55
N GLU A 195 17.23 7.92 -21.29
CA GLU A 195 16.00 8.50 -20.78
C GLU A 195 16.06 10.01 -20.55
N GLN A 196 17.25 10.58 -20.39
CA GLN A 196 17.53 12.02 -20.17
C GLN A 196 17.97 12.76 -21.45
N ALA A 197 17.88 12.13 -22.62
CA ALA A 197 18.17 12.80 -23.89
C ALA A 197 17.35 14.12 -24.02
N PRO A 198 17.98 15.25 -24.37
CA PRO A 198 17.39 16.57 -24.20
C PRO A 198 16.29 16.82 -25.23
N VAL A 199 15.03 16.88 -24.77
CA VAL A 199 14.01 17.66 -25.47
C VAL A 199 14.21 19.12 -25.05
N ALA A 200 14.85 19.90 -25.93
CA ALA A 200 14.91 21.34 -25.80
C ALA A 200 13.49 21.93 -25.94
N GLN A 201 12.73 21.99 -24.85
CA GLN A 201 11.62 22.91 -24.68
C GLN A 201 11.63 23.41 -23.24
N LEU A 202 11.86 24.72 -23.08
CA LEU A 202 11.60 25.47 -21.87
C LEU A 202 10.11 25.30 -21.52
N SER A 203 9.82 24.37 -20.65
CA SER A 203 8.57 24.29 -19.92
C SER A 203 8.94 24.12 -18.45
N LEU A 204 8.62 25.13 -17.65
CA LEU A 204 8.62 25.03 -16.18
C LEU A 204 7.55 23.99 -15.80
N SER A 205 7.94 22.72 -15.81
CA SER A 205 7.13 21.60 -15.37
C SER A 205 8.03 20.74 -14.50
N LEU A 206 7.75 20.75 -13.19
CA LEU A 206 8.41 19.89 -12.21
C LEU A 206 8.42 18.44 -12.72
N PRO A 207 9.56 17.72 -12.65
CA PRO A 207 9.63 16.35 -13.14
C PRO A 207 8.80 15.45 -12.21
N LEU A 208 7.64 14.99 -12.69
CA LEU A 208 6.91 13.91 -12.04
C LEU A 208 7.69 12.60 -12.25
N PRO A 209 7.93 11.79 -11.19
CA PRO A 209 8.62 10.51 -11.32
C PRO A 209 7.95 9.56 -12.33
N ARG A 210 8.80 8.85 -13.08
CA ARG A 210 8.51 7.93 -14.21
C ARG A 210 7.48 6.81 -13.93
N ALA A 211 7.06 6.61 -12.68
CA ALA A 211 5.98 5.70 -12.33
C ALA A 211 4.61 6.11 -12.91
N LEU A 212 4.44 7.37 -13.36
CA LEU A 212 3.15 7.85 -13.85
C LEU A 212 2.77 7.44 -15.27
N ALA A 213 3.73 7.15 -16.15
CA ALA A 213 3.42 6.89 -17.57
C ALA A 213 2.87 5.48 -17.86
N ALA A 214 3.10 4.49 -16.98
CA ALA A 214 2.72 3.10 -17.22
C ALA A 214 1.30 2.71 -16.73
N ALA A 215 0.53 3.64 -16.13
CA ALA A 215 -0.76 3.31 -15.53
C ALA A 215 -1.85 4.35 -15.83
N SER A 216 -2.11 4.53 -17.13
CA SER A 216 -3.32 5.16 -17.68
C SER A 216 -4.46 4.16 -17.80
N ASP A 217 -4.51 3.16 -16.91
CA ASP A 217 -5.47 2.07 -16.93
C ASP A 217 -6.68 2.42 -16.04
N PRO A 218 -7.92 2.36 -16.53
CA PRO A 218 -9.13 2.47 -15.71
C PRO A 218 -9.11 1.56 -14.47
N LEU A 219 -8.51 0.37 -14.55
CA LEU A 219 -8.37 -0.52 -13.39
C LEU A 219 -7.49 0.11 -12.31
N SER A 220 -6.51 0.93 -12.65
CA SER A 220 -5.67 1.64 -11.67
C SER A 220 -6.48 2.61 -10.81
N ASP A 221 -7.51 3.27 -11.36
CA ASP A 221 -8.39 4.17 -10.60
C ASP A 221 -9.30 3.39 -9.65
N ALA A 222 -9.95 2.34 -10.15
CA ALA A 222 -10.80 1.48 -9.31
C ALA A 222 -10.01 0.88 -8.14
N ARG A 223 -8.76 0.45 -8.38
CA ARG A 223 -7.85 -0.03 -7.34
C ARG A 223 -7.50 1.05 -6.34
N ALA A 224 -7.16 2.25 -6.81
CA ALA A 224 -6.85 3.37 -5.94
C ALA A 224 -8.02 3.73 -5.01
N LEU A 225 -9.24 3.79 -5.55
CA LEU A 225 -10.45 4.03 -4.75
C LEU A 225 -10.73 2.90 -3.78
N ARG A 226 -10.55 1.64 -4.18
CA ARG A 226 -10.70 0.48 -3.30
C ARG A 226 -9.73 0.55 -2.12
N ARG A 227 -8.45 0.88 -2.37
CA ARG A 227 -7.46 1.07 -1.31
C ARG A 227 -7.87 2.17 -0.34
N LEU A 228 -8.22 3.35 -0.87
CA LEU A 228 -8.69 4.47 -0.04
C LEU A 228 -9.90 4.06 0.81
N PHE A 229 -10.86 3.36 0.22
CA PHE A 229 -12.07 2.91 0.92
C PHE A 229 -11.77 1.95 2.07
N LEU A 230 -10.85 0.99 1.87
CA LEU A 230 -10.52 -0.02 2.86
C LEU A 230 -9.53 0.47 3.93
N GLU A 231 -8.52 1.24 3.53
CA GLU A 231 -7.40 1.60 4.39
C GLU A 231 -7.65 2.87 5.22
N LEU A 232 -8.38 3.87 4.69
CA LEU A 232 -8.63 5.12 5.44
C LEU A 232 -9.35 4.90 6.78
N PRO A 233 -10.40 4.05 6.89
CA PRO A 233 -11.01 3.75 8.18
C PRO A 233 -10.01 3.12 9.17
N CYS A 234 -9.08 2.30 8.69
CA CYS A 234 -8.03 1.68 9.49
C CYS A 234 -6.99 2.72 9.95
N VAL A 235 -6.59 3.66 9.07
CA VAL A 235 -5.74 4.81 9.43
C VAL A 235 -6.41 5.64 10.53
N MET A 236 -7.69 5.97 10.37
CA MET A 236 -8.45 6.72 11.38
C MET A 236 -8.56 5.97 12.70
N CYS A 237 -8.77 4.65 12.67
CA CYS A 237 -8.80 3.82 13.87
C CYS A 237 -7.45 3.81 14.58
N ALA A 238 -6.36 3.57 13.85
CA ALA A 238 -5.00 3.63 14.39
C ALA A 238 -4.66 5.03 14.94
N LEU A 239 -5.11 6.11 14.28
CA LEU A 239 -4.95 7.46 14.79
C LEU A 239 -5.68 7.65 16.12
N ARG A 240 -6.94 7.20 16.24
CA ARG A 240 -7.72 7.28 17.50
C ARG A 240 -7.08 6.49 18.65
N LEU A 241 -6.42 5.38 18.32
CA LEU A 241 -5.73 4.53 19.30
C LEU A 241 -4.31 5.01 19.61
N ALA A 242 -3.73 5.89 18.79
CA ALA A 242 -2.45 6.51 19.08
C ALA A 242 -2.56 7.34 20.37
N VAL A 243 -1.47 7.39 21.13
CA VAL A 243 -1.42 8.01 22.46
C VAL A 243 -2.06 9.40 22.42
N LEU A 244 -3.04 9.63 23.30
CA LEU A 244 -3.69 10.93 23.48
C LEU A 244 -2.63 12.00 23.76
N PRO A 245 -2.48 13.02 22.91
CA PRO A 245 -1.44 14.01 23.11
C PRO A 245 -1.73 14.83 24.38
N PRO A 246 -0.71 15.11 25.21
CA PRO A 246 -0.91 15.94 26.39
C PRO A 246 -1.22 17.38 25.98
N GLY A 247 -2.23 17.98 26.59
CA GLY A 247 -2.59 19.39 26.41
C GLY A 247 -3.74 19.63 25.43
N GLN A 248 -4.51 20.69 25.72
CA GLN A 248 -5.77 21.00 25.04
C GLN A 248 -5.59 21.35 23.56
N LEU A 249 -4.47 21.99 23.19
CA LEU A 249 -4.22 22.41 21.82
C LEU A 249 -4.01 21.21 20.90
N LEU A 250 -3.10 20.29 21.27
CA LEU A 250 -2.84 19.08 20.49
C LEU A 250 -4.07 18.17 20.40
N PHE A 251 -4.84 18.09 21.49
CA PHE A 251 -6.12 17.36 21.48
C PHE A 251 -7.11 17.95 20.45
N ARG A 252 -7.24 19.28 20.37
CA ARG A 252 -8.10 19.92 19.35
C ARG A 252 -7.60 19.68 17.93
N ARG A 253 -6.28 19.75 17.69
CA ARG A 253 -5.70 19.43 16.37
C ARG A 253 -5.97 17.98 16.00
N HIS A 254 -5.79 17.05 16.94
CA HIS A 254 -6.11 15.64 16.73
C HIS A 254 -7.59 15.42 16.37
N GLN A 255 -8.52 16.06 17.10
CA GLN A 255 -9.95 16.02 16.77
C GLN A 255 -10.25 16.60 15.38
N ASP A 256 -9.60 17.70 15.01
CA ASP A 256 -9.79 18.31 13.69
C ASP A 256 -9.31 17.39 12.56
N LEU A 257 -8.15 16.75 12.71
CA LEU A 257 -7.66 15.76 11.75
C LEU A 257 -8.65 14.60 11.59
N LEU A 258 -9.14 14.03 12.70
CA LEU A 258 -10.11 12.94 12.65
C LEU A 258 -11.41 13.36 11.96
N ARG A 259 -11.90 14.58 12.24
CA ARG A 259 -13.10 15.14 11.61
C ARG A 259 -12.91 15.32 10.10
N ARG A 260 -11.76 15.83 9.67
CA ARG A 260 -11.45 16.03 8.25
C ARG A 260 -11.26 14.70 7.52
N LEU A 261 -10.59 13.73 8.14
CA LEU A 261 -10.47 12.37 7.60
C LEU A 261 -11.83 11.66 7.45
N ASP A 262 -12.79 11.94 8.34
CA ASP A 262 -14.16 11.42 8.23
C ASP A 262 -14.86 11.95 6.97
N LEU A 263 -14.70 13.25 6.67
CA LEU A 263 -15.20 13.85 5.43
C LEU A 263 -14.52 13.28 4.19
N VAL A 264 -13.21 13.03 4.25
CA VAL A 264 -12.44 12.35 3.19
C VAL A 264 -12.99 10.94 2.95
N SER A 265 -13.25 10.17 4.02
CA SER A 265 -13.81 8.81 3.93
C SER A 265 -15.20 8.79 3.29
N LEU A 266 -16.06 9.75 3.67
CA LEU A 266 -17.36 9.95 3.03
C LEU A 266 -17.20 10.27 1.55
N ALA A 267 -16.24 11.12 1.19
CA ALA A 267 -16.01 11.53 -0.19
C ALA A 267 -15.57 10.37 -1.10
N VAL A 268 -14.75 9.46 -0.59
CA VAL A 268 -14.34 8.23 -1.28
C VAL A 268 -15.53 7.30 -1.52
N SER A 269 -16.42 7.17 -0.53
CA SER A 269 -17.59 6.29 -0.61
C SER A 269 -18.64 6.76 -1.62
N SER A 270 -18.66 8.04 -1.96
CA SER A 270 -19.60 8.65 -2.90
C SER A 270 -18.96 9.07 -4.22
N MET A 271 -17.84 8.43 -4.59
CA MET A 271 -17.02 8.87 -5.71
C MET A 271 -17.67 8.51 -7.07
N PRO A 272 -17.75 9.44 -8.05
CA PRO A 272 -18.37 9.15 -9.34
C PRO A 272 -17.55 8.15 -10.17
N ALA A 273 -18.26 7.38 -10.99
CA ALA A 273 -17.68 6.45 -11.95
C ALA A 273 -16.70 7.17 -12.88
N LEU A 274 -15.60 6.49 -13.22
CA LEU A 274 -14.55 7.08 -14.04
C LEU A 274 -15.05 7.48 -15.43
N GLU A 275 -15.85 6.62 -16.05
CA GLU A 275 -16.27 6.74 -17.45
C GLU A 275 -17.43 7.71 -17.68
N LEU A 276 -18.06 8.23 -16.61
CA LEU A 276 -19.30 9.00 -16.72
C LEU A 276 -19.12 10.43 -16.18
N SER A 277 -19.59 11.40 -16.97
CA SER A 277 -19.75 12.80 -16.54
C SER A 277 -21.13 13.02 -15.89
N ALA A 278 -22.14 12.31 -16.40
CA ALA A 278 -23.52 12.25 -15.89
C ALA A 278 -24.11 10.87 -16.24
N PRO A 279 -25.28 10.47 -15.69
CA PRO A 279 -25.91 9.20 -16.06
C PRO A 279 -26.08 9.06 -17.57
N GLY A 280 -25.44 8.03 -18.16
CA GLY A 280 -25.48 7.76 -19.60
C GLY A 280 -24.62 8.67 -20.48
N VAL A 281 -23.92 9.66 -19.91
CA VAL A 281 -23.04 10.57 -20.65
C VAL A 281 -21.59 10.20 -20.40
N ALA A 282 -20.89 9.81 -21.47
CA ALA A 282 -19.49 9.44 -21.40
C ALA A 282 -18.60 10.65 -21.07
N LEU A 283 -17.62 10.43 -20.20
CA LEU A 283 -16.58 11.40 -19.86
C LEU A 283 -15.46 11.34 -20.91
N ALA A 284 -14.95 12.50 -21.33
CA ALA A 284 -13.83 12.58 -22.27
C ALA A 284 -12.57 11.88 -21.72
N LYS A 285 -11.76 11.26 -22.59
CA LYS A 285 -10.58 10.49 -22.17
C LYS A 285 -9.57 11.30 -21.37
N HIS A 286 -9.35 12.58 -21.71
CA HIS A 286 -8.41 13.43 -20.97
C HIS A 286 -8.88 13.70 -19.53
N GLU A 287 -10.19 13.89 -19.32
CA GLU A 287 -10.79 14.00 -17.99
C GLU A 287 -10.65 12.69 -17.20
N GLN A 288 -10.83 11.53 -17.85
CA GLN A 288 -10.59 10.23 -17.22
C GLN A 288 -9.13 10.10 -16.76
N LEU A 289 -8.17 10.47 -17.61
CA LEU A 289 -6.74 10.47 -17.25
C LEU A 289 -6.45 11.44 -16.08
N ARG A 290 -7.07 12.63 -16.07
CA ARG A 290 -6.96 13.56 -14.95
C ARG A 290 -7.47 12.91 -13.66
N ARG A 291 -8.66 12.31 -13.68
CA ARG A 291 -9.25 11.61 -12.53
C ARG A 291 -8.35 10.47 -12.03
N ILE A 292 -7.83 9.63 -12.93
CA ILE A 292 -6.85 8.59 -12.59
C ILE A 292 -5.64 9.21 -11.87
N GLY A 293 -5.11 10.33 -12.38
CA GLY A 293 -3.99 11.04 -11.78
C GLY A 293 -4.25 11.50 -10.34
N HIS A 294 -5.43 12.08 -10.07
CA HIS A 294 -5.80 12.50 -8.71
C HIS A 294 -6.02 11.32 -7.77
N SER A 295 -6.65 10.22 -8.21
CA SER A 295 -6.79 9.01 -7.40
C SER A 295 -5.43 8.46 -6.97
N ARG A 296 -4.44 8.49 -7.87
CA ARG A 296 -3.08 8.02 -7.58
C ARG A 296 -2.37 8.91 -6.57
N ARG A 297 -2.51 10.23 -6.67
CA ARG A 297 -1.94 11.16 -5.67
C ARG A 297 -2.63 11.04 -4.31
N ALA A 298 -3.95 10.83 -4.28
CA ALA A 298 -4.67 10.55 -3.05
C ALA A 298 -4.16 9.25 -2.37
N VAL A 299 -3.86 8.19 -3.14
CA VAL A 299 -3.23 6.98 -2.60
C VAL A 299 -1.81 7.25 -2.10
N ALA A 300 -1.03 8.11 -2.76
CA ALA A 300 0.27 8.52 -2.25
C ALA A 300 0.14 9.23 -0.89
N ALA A 301 -0.82 10.14 -0.73
CA ALA A 301 -1.12 10.77 0.55
C ALA A 301 -1.62 9.77 1.62
N LEU A 302 -2.34 8.72 1.22
CA LEU A 302 -2.68 7.62 2.13
C LEU A 302 -1.44 6.84 2.60
N ASP A 303 -0.49 6.56 1.70
CA ASP A 303 0.79 5.94 2.10
C ASP A 303 1.59 6.86 3.05
N GLU A 304 1.54 8.19 2.84
CA GLU A 304 2.10 9.16 3.79
C GLU A 304 1.39 9.10 5.16
N ALA A 305 0.06 8.94 5.18
CA ALA A 305 -0.69 8.80 6.43
C ALA A 305 -0.27 7.54 7.22
N TRP A 306 -0.01 6.43 6.54
CA TRP A 306 0.55 5.23 7.18
C TRP A 306 1.96 5.47 7.74
N ALA A 307 2.83 6.14 6.97
CA ALA A 307 4.16 6.51 7.44
C ALA A 307 4.11 7.48 8.64
N LEU A 308 3.19 8.44 8.64
CA LEU A 308 2.93 9.32 9.77
C LEU A 308 2.52 8.54 11.01
N LEU A 309 1.57 7.60 10.88
CA LEU A 309 1.14 6.76 12.01
C LEU A 309 2.28 5.92 12.57
N ALA A 310 3.16 5.38 11.71
CA ALA A 310 4.36 4.69 12.15
C ALA A 310 5.24 5.60 13.03
N ARG A 311 5.48 6.85 12.60
CA ARG A 311 6.23 7.85 13.38
C ARG A 311 5.53 8.19 14.69
N VAL A 312 4.22 8.43 14.68
CA VAL A 312 3.45 8.79 15.87
C VAL A 312 3.53 7.70 16.96
N GLN A 313 3.58 6.42 16.59
CA GLN A 313 3.66 5.33 17.57
C GLN A 313 5.00 5.25 18.31
N ILE A 314 6.08 5.77 17.72
CA ILE A 314 7.43 5.78 18.31
C ILE A 314 7.86 7.16 18.82
N ALA A 315 7.09 8.21 18.50
CA ALA A 315 7.45 9.59 18.79
C ALA A 315 7.35 9.92 20.28
N GLY A 316 8.30 10.71 20.76
CA GLY A 316 8.21 11.37 22.07
C GLY A 316 7.28 12.59 22.04
N ALA A 317 6.80 13.02 23.21
CA ALA A 317 5.84 14.12 23.34
C ALA A 317 6.28 15.44 22.64
N GLN A 318 7.58 15.72 22.60
CA GLN A 318 8.15 16.92 21.98
C GLN A 318 8.04 16.92 20.43
N GLN A 319 7.92 15.75 19.82
CA GLN A 319 7.87 15.59 18.36
C GLN A 319 6.44 15.65 17.82
N LEU A 320 5.43 15.48 18.70
CA LEU A 320 4.03 15.34 18.28
C LEU A 320 3.50 16.57 17.54
N ASP A 321 3.89 17.79 17.96
CA ASP A 321 3.37 19.02 17.34
C ASP A 321 3.70 19.10 15.83
N ALA A 322 4.96 18.86 15.47
CA ALA A 322 5.40 18.82 14.07
C ALA A 322 4.73 17.68 13.28
N LEU A 323 4.51 16.52 13.91
CA LEU A 323 3.80 15.40 13.29
C LEU A 323 2.32 15.73 13.02
N PHE A 324 1.68 16.53 13.87
CA PHE A 324 0.31 16.98 13.64
C PHE A 324 0.21 18.01 12.50
N ASP A 325 1.23 18.84 12.32
CA ASP A 325 1.32 19.75 11.17
C ASP A 325 1.51 18.96 9.86
N ASP A 326 2.36 17.92 9.86
CA ASP A 326 2.48 16.95 8.76
C ASP A 326 1.14 16.27 8.48
N GLY A 327 0.41 15.86 9.52
CA GLY A 327 -0.93 15.30 9.40
C GLY A 327 -1.91 16.25 8.74
N ALA A 328 -1.89 17.53 9.09
CA ALA A 328 -2.75 18.54 8.48
C ALA A 328 -2.46 18.73 6.99
N ARG A 329 -1.18 18.68 6.59
CA ARG A 329 -0.75 18.70 5.19
C ARG A 329 -1.23 17.47 4.42
N ILE A 330 -1.05 16.27 4.98
CA ILE A 330 -1.48 15.01 4.35
C ILE A 330 -2.99 15.01 4.12
N VAL A 331 -3.77 15.44 5.12
CA VAL A 331 -5.22 15.53 4.99
C VAL A 331 -5.63 16.58 3.96
N ALA A 332 -4.94 17.73 3.89
CA ALA A 332 -5.20 18.73 2.86
C ALA A 332 -4.95 18.19 1.44
N ASN A 333 -3.89 17.39 1.25
CA ASN A 333 -3.62 16.73 -0.03
C ASN A 333 -4.74 15.73 -0.41
N LEU A 334 -5.20 14.93 0.56
CA LEU A 334 -6.33 14.01 0.35
C LEU A 334 -7.61 14.77 -0.04
N GLU A 335 -7.94 15.84 0.68
CA GLU A 335 -9.11 16.68 0.38
C GLU A 335 -9.01 17.29 -1.03
N TYR A 336 -7.85 17.84 -1.38
CA TYR A 336 -7.59 18.44 -2.69
C TYR A 336 -7.75 17.42 -3.82
N ASP A 337 -7.01 16.31 -3.78
CA ASP A 337 -7.04 15.34 -4.88
C ASP A 337 -8.41 14.67 -5.04
N LEU A 338 -9.10 14.35 -3.94
CA LEU A 338 -10.46 13.79 -4.03
C LEU A 338 -11.48 14.82 -4.54
N GLY A 339 -11.32 16.09 -4.16
CA GLY A 339 -12.12 17.20 -4.68
C GLY A 339 -11.94 17.37 -6.18
N GLU A 340 -10.71 17.47 -6.64
CA GLU A 340 -10.36 17.63 -8.06
C GLU A 340 -10.76 16.41 -8.91
N ARG A 341 -10.64 15.19 -8.35
CA ARG A 341 -11.15 13.99 -9.02
C ARG A 341 -12.66 14.07 -9.27
N ARG A 342 -13.41 14.62 -8.31
CA ARG A 342 -14.88 14.70 -8.39
C ARG A 342 -15.35 15.72 -9.41
N MET A 343 -14.62 16.82 -9.57
CA MET A 343 -15.01 17.87 -10.52
C MET A 343 -15.10 17.33 -11.94
N VAL A 344 -16.12 17.77 -12.66
CA VAL A 344 -16.18 17.69 -14.12
C VAL A 344 -15.74 19.06 -14.60
N ALA A 345 -14.67 19.15 -15.39
CA ALA A 345 -14.36 20.41 -16.03
C ALA A 345 -15.51 20.73 -16.99
N THR A 346 -16.35 21.69 -16.62
CA THR A 346 -17.36 22.21 -17.52
C THR A 346 -16.60 22.98 -18.61
N GLU A 347 -16.62 22.50 -19.86
CA GLU A 347 -16.23 23.31 -21.01
C GLU A 347 -17.19 24.51 -21.10
N ASN A 348 -16.88 25.58 -20.35
CA ASN A 348 -17.53 26.87 -20.47
C ASN A 348 -16.58 27.97 -19.99
N GLN A 349 -15.63 28.31 -20.85
CA GLN A 349 -15.27 29.71 -21.09
C GLN A 349 -14.65 29.83 -22.49
N PRO A 350 -15.38 30.40 -23.48
CA PRO A 350 -14.78 30.81 -24.74
C PRO A 350 -13.99 32.12 -24.56
N ALA A 351 -12.81 32.13 -25.18
CA ALA A 351 -11.89 33.25 -25.51
C ALA A 351 -11.25 34.04 -24.37
#